data_AF-A0A8C7KGD4-F1
#
_entry.id   AF-A0A8C7KGD4-F1
#
_cell.length_a   1.000
_cell.length_b   1.000
_cell.length_c   1.000
_cell.angle_alpha   90.00
_cell.angle_beta   90.00
_cell.angle_gamma   90.00
#
_symmetry.space_group_name_H-M   'P 1'
#
loop_
_entity.id
_entity.type
_entity.pdbx_description
1 polymer ?
#
loop_
_entity_poly.entity_id
_entity_poly.type
_entity_poly.pdbx_seq_one_letter_code
_entity_poly.pdbx_strand_id
1 'polypeptide(L)'
;MSWQSYVDNLMADGSCQDSAIVGYTDAKYVWAAHAGGTFNNITPQEIDVLIGKDRASFFTNGMTLGSKKCSVIRDIKKYIKKYF
;
A
#
# COMPACT_ATOMS: atom_id res chain seq x y z
N MET A 1 -3.09 -3.51 21.70
CA MET A 1 -2.00 -2.90 20.92
C MET A 1 -2.61 -2.35 19.64
N SER A 2 -2.51 -1.04 19.41
CA SER A 2 -3.12 -0.38 18.24
C SER A 2 -2.12 -0.36 17.08
N TRP A 3 -2.56 -0.64 15.86
CA TRP A 3 -1.73 -0.48 14.66
C TRP A 3 -1.26 0.97 14.46
N GLN A 4 -1.92 1.94 15.12
CA GLN A 4 -1.57 3.35 15.06
C GLN A 4 -0.13 3.64 15.52
N SER A 5 0.40 2.93 16.52
CA SER A 5 1.78 3.16 16.97
C SER A 5 2.82 2.87 15.88
N TYR A 6 2.51 1.98 14.93
CA TYR A 6 3.38 1.74 13.78
C TYR A 6 3.35 2.90 12.80
N VAL A 7 2.18 3.47 12.56
CA VAL A 7 2.02 4.69 11.73
C VAL A 7 2.80 5.84 12.37
N ASP A 8 2.65 6.04 13.67
CA ASP A 8 3.35 7.11 14.39
C ASP A 8 4.88 6.94 14.30
N ASN A 9 5.37 5.70 14.46
CA ASN A 9 6.79 5.38 14.29
C ASN A 9 7.30 5.61 12.85
N LEU A 10 6.50 5.29 11.83
CA LEU A 10 6.85 5.54 10.42
C LEU A 10 6.90 7.02 10.07
N MET A 11 6.15 7.85 10.78
CA MET A 11 6.10 9.30 10.58
C MET A 11 7.09 10.07 11.48
N ALA A 12 7.73 9.39 12.45
CA ALA A 12 8.48 10.04 13.52
C ALA A 12 9.71 10.82 13.06
N ASP A 13 10.33 10.43 11.94
CA ASP A 13 11.51 11.09 11.39
C ASP A 13 11.20 12.33 10.52
N GLY A 14 9.91 12.58 10.25
CA GLY A 14 9.44 13.69 9.41
C GLY A 14 9.78 13.57 7.92
N SER A 15 10.32 12.43 7.47
CA SER A 15 10.65 12.19 6.06
C SER A 15 9.44 11.80 5.22
N CYS A 16 8.42 11.23 5.87
CA CYS A 16 7.20 10.74 5.23
C CYS A 16 6.06 11.76 5.33
N GLN A 17 5.31 11.91 4.24
CA GLN A 17 4.10 12.75 4.21
C GLN A 17 2.84 11.96 4.56
N ASP A 18 2.88 10.64 4.43
CA ASP A 18 1.76 9.74 4.68
C ASP A 18 2.28 8.32 4.93
N SER A 19 1.58 7.54 5.76
CA SER A 19 1.87 6.14 6.02
C SER A 19 0.61 5.37 6.42
N ALA A 20 0.56 4.07 6.13
CA ALA A 20 -0.56 3.21 6.49
C ALA A 20 -0.13 1.75 6.68
N ILE A 21 -0.87 1.07 7.55
CA ILE A 21 -0.84 -0.38 7.72
C ILE A 21 -2.11 -0.94 7.10
N VAL A 22 -1.95 -1.79 6.08
CA VAL A 22 -3.05 -2.31 5.29
C VAL A 22 -3.01 -3.83 5.32
N GLY A 23 -4.11 -4.45 5.77
CA GLY A 23 -4.29 -5.89 5.65
C GLY A 23 -4.60 -6.27 4.20
N TYR A 24 -4.03 -7.37 3.71
CA TYR A 24 -4.24 -7.83 2.33
C TYR A 24 -4.85 -9.22 2.21
N THR A 25 -4.99 -9.95 3.32
CA THR A 25 -5.57 -11.30 3.39
C THR A 25 -7.07 -11.24 3.71
N ASP A 26 -7.50 -11.81 4.82
CA ASP A 26 -8.92 -11.88 5.21
C ASP A 26 -9.47 -10.52 5.64
N ALA A 27 -8.67 -9.75 6.37
CA ALA A 27 -8.98 -8.39 6.79
C ALA A 27 -8.45 -7.37 5.78
N LYS A 28 -9.00 -7.39 4.56
CA LYS A 28 -8.55 -6.56 3.42
C LYS A 28 -9.03 -5.11 3.49
N TYR A 29 -8.47 -4.34 4.42
CA TYR A 29 -8.76 -2.93 4.61
C TYR A 29 -7.60 -2.25 5.36
N VAL A 30 -7.67 -0.93 5.47
CA VAL A 30 -6.70 -0.11 6.20
C VAL A 30 -6.89 -0.31 7.71
N TRP A 31 -5.89 -0.86 8.39
CA TRP A 31 -5.93 -1.08 9.85
C TRP A 31 -5.52 0.17 10.64
N ALA A 32 -4.61 0.97 10.09
CA ALA A 32 -4.26 2.29 10.59
C ALA A 32 -3.64 3.11 9.46
N ALA A 33 -3.83 4.43 9.48
CA ALA A 33 -3.23 5.34 8.53
C ALA A 33 -2.99 6.71 9.17
N HIS A 34 -2.12 7.51 8.56
CA HIS A 34 -1.93 8.89 8.98
C HIS A 34 -3.22 9.69 8.75
N ALA A 35 -3.62 10.46 9.76
CA ALA A 35 -4.85 11.25 9.69
C ALA A 35 -4.74 12.34 8.60
N GLY A 36 -5.74 12.41 7.72
CA GLY A 36 -5.70 13.33 6.57
C GLY A 36 -4.81 12.87 5.42
N GLY A 37 -4.16 11.71 5.53
CA GLY A 37 -3.42 11.06 4.47
C GLY A 37 -4.31 10.52 3.35
N THR A 38 -3.72 10.37 2.17
CA THR A 38 -4.34 9.68 1.03
C THR A 38 -4.54 8.20 1.31
N PHE A 39 -3.61 7.56 2.03
CA PHE A 39 -3.64 6.12 2.25
C PHE A 39 -4.80 5.63 3.12
N ASN A 40 -5.45 6.52 3.86
CA ASN A 40 -6.65 6.19 4.61
C ASN A 40 -7.84 5.82 3.70
N ASN A 41 -7.82 6.26 2.43
CA ASN A 41 -8.88 6.01 1.46
C ASN A 41 -8.60 4.78 0.57
N ILE A 42 -7.57 3.97 0.87
CA ILE A 42 -7.25 2.79 0.06
C ILE A 42 -8.41 1.80 0.10
N THR A 43 -8.84 1.38 -1.08
CA THR A 43 -9.96 0.45 -1.25
C THR A 43 -9.49 -1.01 -1.35
N PRO A 44 -10.36 -1.99 -1.00
CA PRO A 44 -10.06 -3.41 -1.22
C PRO A 44 -9.69 -3.74 -2.67
N GLN A 45 -10.27 -3.05 -3.65
CA GLN A 45 -10.00 -3.22 -5.07
C GLN A 45 -8.58 -2.77 -5.43
N GLU A 46 -8.11 -1.64 -4.90
CA GLU A 46 -6.72 -1.19 -5.08
C GLU A 46 -5.73 -2.18 -4.44
N ILE A 47 -6.08 -2.77 -3.29
CA ILE A 47 -5.29 -3.81 -2.64
C ILE A 47 -5.22 -5.07 -3.52
N ASP A 48 -6.34 -5.48 -4.11
CA ASP A 48 -6.38 -6.63 -5.03
C ASP A 48 -5.52 -6.43 -6.26
N VAL A 49 -5.53 -5.23 -6.81
CA VAL A 49 -4.63 -4.84 -7.90
C VAL A 49 -3.18 -5.03 -7.43
N LEU A 50 -2.75 -4.41 -6.31
CA LEU A 50 -1.40 -4.55 -5.73
C LEU A 50 -0.95 -6.00 -5.54
N ILE A 51 -1.83 -6.86 -5.02
CA ILE A 51 -1.47 -8.26 -4.72
C ILE A 51 -1.63 -9.19 -5.92
N GLY A 52 -2.32 -8.74 -6.97
CA GLY A 52 -2.68 -9.50 -8.15
C GLY A 52 -1.52 -10.17 -8.89
N LYS A 53 -1.88 -11.12 -9.76
CA LYS A 53 -0.91 -11.88 -10.57
C LYS A 53 -0.44 -11.13 -11.81
N ASP A 54 -1.28 -10.25 -12.35
CA ASP A 54 -0.94 -9.44 -13.51
C ASP A 54 0.06 -8.36 -13.09
N ARG A 55 1.30 -8.50 -13.57
CA ARG A 55 2.40 -7.56 -13.29
C ARG A 55 2.71 -6.63 -14.47
N ALA A 56 2.14 -6.90 -15.65
CA ALA A 56 2.45 -6.14 -16.86
C ALA A 56 1.56 -4.91 -17.01
N SER A 57 0.28 -5.03 -16.68
CA SER A 57 -0.69 -3.93 -16.83
C SER A 57 -0.41 -2.71 -15.94
N PHE A 58 0.30 -2.90 -14.82
CA PHE A 58 0.75 -1.80 -13.96
C PHE A 58 1.64 -0.78 -14.67
N PHE A 59 2.51 -1.26 -15.56
CA PHE A 59 3.48 -0.40 -16.22
C PHE A 59 2.84 0.39 -17.37
N THR A 60 1.72 -0.09 -17.92
CA THR A 60 1.01 0.57 -19.03
C THR A 60 -0.12 1.46 -18.56
N ASN A 61 -0.90 1.03 -17.55
CA ASN A 61 -2.10 1.74 -17.10
C ASN A 61 -1.90 2.50 -15.77
N GLY A 62 -0.76 2.31 -15.11
CA GLY A 62 -0.53 2.80 -13.76
C GLY A 62 -1.41 2.09 -12.73
N MET A 63 -1.53 2.68 -11.55
CA MET A 63 -2.45 2.21 -10.51
C MET A 63 -2.98 3.38 -9.68
N THR A 64 -3.93 3.08 -8.79
CA THR A 64 -4.46 4.08 -7.84
C THR A 64 -4.19 3.63 -6.41
N LEU A 65 -3.89 4.59 -5.54
CA LEU A 65 -3.76 4.41 -4.10
C LEU A 65 -4.61 5.49 -3.43
N GLY A 66 -5.73 5.11 -2.82
CA GLY A 66 -6.63 6.07 -2.18
C GLY A 66 -7.14 7.11 -3.17
N SER A 67 -7.54 6.68 -4.37
CA SER A 67 -7.98 7.55 -5.49
C SER A 67 -6.90 8.43 -6.13
N LYS A 68 -5.64 8.36 -5.68
CA LYS A 68 -4.52 9.07 -6.31
C LYS A 68 -3.85 8.19 -7.36
N LYS A 69 -3.72 8.71 -8.60
CA LYS A 69 -3.01 8.00 -9.68
C LYS A 69 -1.51 7.97 -9.41
N CYS A 70 -0.92 6.78 -9.51
CA CYS A 70 0.47 6.49 -9.25
C CYS A 70 1.05 5.66 -10.41
N SER A 71 2.30 5.94 -10.76
CA SER A 71 3.06 5.14 -11.73
C SER A 71 3.99 4.17 -11.02
N VAL A 72 4.07 2.93 -11.50
CA VAL A 72 4.96 1.92 -10.92
C VAL A 72 6.37 2.10 -11.48
N ILE A 73 7.31 2.43 -10.60
CA ILE A 73 8.72 2.60 -10.97
C ILE A 73 9.48 1.26 -10.87
N ARG A 74 9.21 0.46 -9.83
CA ARG A 74 9.85 -0.85 -9.59
C ARG A 74 8.87 -1.83 -8.96
N ASP A 75 8.81 -3.05 -9.48
CA ASP A 75 8.15 -4.20 -8.83
C ASP A 75 9.20 -5.28 -8.50
N ILE A 76 9.42 -5.52 -7.21
CA ILE A 76 10.38 -6.52 -6.71
C ILE A 76 9.72 -7.86 -6.36
N LYS A 77 8.40 -8.00 -6.53
CA LYS A 77 7.66 -9.19 -6.08
C LYS A 77 8.08 -10.47 -6.81
N LYS A 78 8.66 -10.36 -8.02
CA LYS A 78 9.19 -11.51 -8.78
C LYS A 78 10.39 -12.18 -8.08
N TYR A 79 11.11 -11.46 -7.22
CA TYR A 79 12.32 -11.96 -6.57
C TYR A 79 12.06 -12.60 -5.19
N ILE A 80 11.00 -12.19 -4.49
CA ILE A 80 10.73 -12.67 -3.11
C ILE A 80 10.14 -14.09 -3.10
N LYS A 81 9.35 -14.48 -4.11
CA LYS A 81 8.80 -15.86 -4.21
C LYS A 81 9.84 -16.95 -4.51
N LYS A 82 11.09 -16.60 -4.82
CA LYS A 82 12.15 -17.60 -5.08
C LYS A 82 12.86 -18.06 -3.79
N TYR A 83 12.61 -17.40 -2.67
CA TYR A 83 13.34 -17.61 -1.41
C TYR A 83 12.46 -18.01 -0.21
N PHE A 84 11.20 -18.35 -0.44
CA PHE A 84 10.29 -18.93 0.55
C PHE A 84 9.50 -20.08 -0.06
#